data_AF-A0A0C1YDJ8-F1
#
_entry.id   AF-A0A0C1YDJ8-F1
#
_cell.length_a   1.000
_cell.length_b   1.000
_cell.length_c   1.000
_cell.angle_alpha   90.00
_cell.angle_beta   90.00
_cell.angle_gamma   90.00
#
_symmetry.space_group_name_H-M   'P 1'
#
loop_
_entity.id
_entity.type
_entity.pdbx_description
1 polymer ?
#
loop_
_entity_poly.entity_id
_entity_poly.type
_entity_poly.pdbx_seq_one_letter_code
_entity_poly.pdbx_strand_id
1 'polypeptide(L)'
;MVSSSYSASEPVTPLTASAIASAPADLSGWQRFLQSQPLAVESDDLPDEADFADPVTLCPSESMGQLLVQTLGGLSGHWTLGLLAGTVAAGNLTLLAFDQLVGVPPAPDCTDLTSLDVARDQLTCWQGAIAAGDMQARQMAVAEVSRWPVSHPLFSEGQDLLEQWSRTALEAAQQAATAEDWATAIALVEQVSWQSPDFAAAQALKAQLHTQHQQLAQALDTQAQAALATADWATAYQSLAQLEQLDQMAGAAELSQQLAHQITVERETTRLWNEAQRLWHSGSVMERDAAIAIAHQIDPTTHRWQAVQPMVHRWSEEQITLAQTEVAPTVTPVSQPQLAASPYQPQFSGGYPVQY
;
A
#
# COMPACT_ATOMS: atom_id res chain seq x y z
N MET A 1 12.38 52.74 -3.44
CA MET A 1 12.10 52.75 -1.98
C MET A 1 10.88 51.91 -1.72
N VAL A 2 11.06 50.61 -1.50
CA VAL A 2 10.04 49.70 -0.96
C VAL A 2 10.83 48.73 -0.08
N SER A 3 10.58 48.79 1.23
CA SER A 3 11.17 47.91 2.23
C SER A 3 10.30 46.67 2.36
N SER A 4 10.88 45.48 2.21
CA SER A 4 10.27 44.23 2.64
C SER A 4 11.04 43.73 3.86
N SER A 5 10.35 43.71 5.00
CA SER A 5 10.79 43.13 6.26
C SER A 5 10.68 41.61 6.21
N TYR A 6 11.80 40.93 6.40
CA TYR A 6 11.89 39.47 6.56
C TYR A 6 11.79 39.16 8.06
N SER A 7 10.76 38.41 8.48
CA SER A 7 10.66 37.88 9.85
C SER A 7 11.60 36.68 10.01
N ALA A 8 12.37 36.71 11.09
CA ALA A 8 13.25 35.62 11.50
C ALA A 8 12.43 34.47 12.12
N SER A 9 12.58 33.27 11.58
CA SER A 9 12.11 32.02 12.17
C SER A 9 13.05 31.55 13.29
N GLU A 10 12.46 31.02 14.37
CA GLU A 10 13.16 30.56 15.56
C GLU A 10 13.99 29.27 15.31
N PRO A 11 15.10 29.06 16.03
CA PRO A 11 15.94 27.88 15.87
C PRO A 11 15.28 26.64 16.49
N VAL A 12 15.03 25.63 15.66
CA VAL A 12 14.62 24.28 16.09
C VAL A 12 15.80 23.61 16.79
N THR A 13 15.63 23.26 18.06
CA THR A 13 16.61 22.49 18.84
C THR A 13 16.77 21.07 18.31
N PRO A 14 18.00 20.59 18.06
CA PRO A 14 18.22 19.21 17.64
C PRO A 14 17.97 18.23 18.80
N LEU A 15 17.18 17.19 18.53
CA LEU A 15 16.96 16.06 19.43
C LEU A 15 18.30 15.34 19.69
N THR A 16 18.62 15.16 20.96
CA THR A 16 19.87 14.52 21.42
C THR A 16 19.90 13.02 21.09
N ALA A 17 21.04 12.56 20.59
CA ALA A 17 21.33 11.20 20.09
C ALA A 17 21.26 10.05 21.13
N SER A 18 20.76 10.30 22.34
CA SER A 18 20.73 9.30 23.42
C SER A 18 19.45 8.45 23.44
N ALA A 19 18.45 8.72 22.60
CA ALA A 19 17.17 7.99 22.59
C ALA A 19 17.16 6.73 21.67
N ILE A 20 18.18 6.50 20.85
CA ILE A 20 18.16 5.43 19.83
C ILE A 20 18.70 4.08 20.37
N ALA A 21 19.27 4.04 21.57
CA ALA A 21 20.00 2.87 22.07
C ALA A 21 19.16 1.78 22.79
N SER A 22 17.83 1.82 22.73
CA SER A 22 17.00 0.83 23.47
C SER A 22 15.69 0.45 22.76
N ALA A 23 15.79 0.03 21.50
CA ALA A 23 14.69 -0.65 20.82
C ALA A 23 14.75 -2.17 21.09
N PRO A 24 13.67 -2.81 21.57
CA PRO A 24 13.61 -4.27 21.77
C PRO A 24 13.54 -5.00 20.42
N ALA A 25 14.24 -6.13 20.29
CA ALA A 25 14.30 -6.97 19.09
C ALA A 25 13.01 -7.78 18.80
N ASP A 26 11.89 -7.42 19.44
CA ASP A 26 10.60 -8.11 19.34
C ASP A 26 9.62 -7.22 18.58
N LEU A 27 9.08 -7.75 17.47
CA LEU A 27 8.10 -7.11 16.59
C LEU A 27 6.84 -6.62 17.33
N SER A 28 6.50 -7.19 18.49
CA SER A 28 5.38 -6.73 19.32
C SER A 28 5.60 -5.34 19.97
N GLY A 29 6.83 -4.84 20.02
CA GLY A 29 7.16 -3.50 20.53
C GLY A 29 6.75 -2.37 19.59
N TRP A 30 6.81 -2.59 18.28
CA TRP A 30 6.53 -1.57 17.26
C TRP A 30 5.05 -1.14 17.25
N GLN A 31 4.15 -2.06 17.56
CA GLN A 31 2.71 -1.81 17.55
C GLN A 31 2.25 -0.87 18.69
N ARG A 32 2.97 -0.82 19.82
CA ARG A 32 2.70 0.15 20.91
C ARG A 32 3.25 1.55 20.63
N PHE A 33 4.36 1.64 19.90
CA PHE A 33 4.96 2.94 19.55
C PHE A 33 4.04 3.74 18.63
N LEU A 34 3.44 3.10 17.62
CA LEU A 34 2.49 3.73 16.69
C LEU A 34 1.17 4.15 17.36
N GLN A 35 0.76 3.50 18.45
CA GLN A 35 -0.46 3.86 19.20
C GLN A 35 -0.28 5.05 20.17
N SER A 36 0.96 5.49 20.45
CA SER A 36 1.23 6.56 21.43
C SER A 36 1.34 7.98 20.85
N GLN A 37 1.11 8.16 19.55
CA GLN A 37 1.14 9.49 18.91
C GLN A 37 -0.26 10.14 18.98
N PRO A 38 -0.46 11.24 19.73
CA PRO A 38 -1.71 11.98 19.68
C PRO A 38 -1.79 12.75 18.36
N LEU A 39 -2.65 12.31 17.44
CA LEU A 39 -3.04 13.08 16.27
C LEU A 39 -3.93 14.25 16.74
N ALA A 40 -3.30 15.39 17.04
CA ALA A 40 -4.00 16.66 17.10
C ALA A 40 -4.24 17.12 15.66
N VAL A 41 -5.44 16.83 15.14
CA VAL A 41 -5.94 17.44 13.91
C VAL A 41 -6.52 18.80 14.28
N GLU A 42 -5.75 19.85 14.01
CA GLU A 42 -6.20 21.23 14.06
C GLU A 42 -7.09 21.47 12.84
N SER A 43 -8.39 21.64 13.09
CA SER A 43 -9.42 21.88 12.09
C SER A 43 -9.70 23.39 11.99
N ASP A 44 -8.87 24.11 11.24
CA ASP A 44 -9.14 25.49 10.84
C ASP A 44 -8.83 25.62 9.35
N ASP A 45 -9.89 25.64 8.53
CA ASP A 45 -10.01 26.31 7.21
C ASP A 45 -11.12 25.64 6.38
N LEU A 46 -12.37 26.05 6.66
CA LEU A 46 -13.49 25.88 5.73
C LEU A 46 -13.77 27.26 5.09
N PRO A 47 -13.72 27.40 3.75
CA PRO A 47 -14.14 28.63 3.10
C PRO A 47 -15.67 28.76 3.09
N ASP A 48 -16.15 29.97 3.34
CA ASP A 48 -17.54 30.39 3.39
C ASP A 48 -18.34 29.98 2.14
N GLU A 49 -19.41 29.19 2.36
CA GLU A 49 -20.54 29.02 1.44
C GLU A 49 -21.34 30.33 1.36
N ALA A 50 -21.05 31.17 0.38
CA ALA A 50 -21.91 32.30 0.04
C ALA A 50 -21.74 32.70 -1.44
N ASP A 51 -22.27 31.90 -2.37
CA ASP A 51 -22.75 32.40 -3.68
C ASP A 51 -23.35 31.29 -4.57
N PHE A 52 -24.49 30.69 -4.22
CA PHE A 52 -25.32 29.97 -5.21
C PHE A 52 -26.80 30.07 -4.83
N ALA A 53 -27.39 31.23 -5.13
CA ALA A 53 -28.84 31.41 -5.14
C ALA A 53 -29.24 32.13 -6.44
N ASP A 54 -29.25 31.40 -7.55
CA ASP A 54 -29.93 31.85 -8.76
C ASP A 54 -31.42 31.49 -8.67
N PRO A 55 -32.34 32.47 -8.75
CA PRO A 55 -33.77 32.18 -8.84
C PRO A 55 -34.10 31.61 -10.23
N VAL A 56 -34.61 30.40 -10.25
CA VAL A 56 -35.22 29.77 -11.43
C VAL A 56 -36.27 30.72 -12.02
N THR A 57 -35.96 31.26 -13.18
CA THR A 57 -36.84 32.15 -13.94
C THR A 57 -37.93 31.29 -14.58
N LEU A 58 -39.13 31.32 -14.00
CA LEU A 58 -40.34 30.73 -14.60
C LEU A 58 -40.75 31.56 -15.83
N CYS A 59 -40.97 30.89 -16.96
CA CYS A 59 -41.47 31.48 -18.20
C CYS A 59 -42.81 32.22 -17.98
N PRO A 60 -42.98 33.46 -18.48
CA PRO A 60 -44.27 34.13 -18.44
C PRO A 60 -45.21 33.52 -19.48
N SER A 61 -46.23 32.80 -19.02
CA SER A 61 -47.35 32.33 -19.85
C SER A 61 -48.39 33.44 -20.03
N GLU A 62 -48.05 34.47 -20.80
CA GLU A 62 -49.00 35.46 -21.29
C GLU A 62 -49.54 34.99 -22.65
N SER A 63 -50.84 34.67 -22.75
CA SER A 63 -51.68 34.84 -23.97
C SER A 63 -52.99 34.03 -24.03
N MET A 64 -53.46 33.36 -22.98
CA MET A 64 -54.78 32.68 -23.02
C MET A 64 -55.91 33.37 -22.25
N GLY A 65 -55.69 34.54 -21.65
CA GLY A 65 -56.69 35.22 -20.81
C GLY A 65 -57.73 36.08 -21.54
N GLN A 66 -57.54 36.45 -22.81
CA GLN A 66 -58.40 37.46 -23.46
C GLN A 66 -59.51 36.91 -24.37
N LEU A 67 -59.56 35.59 -24.60
CA LEU A 67 -60.53 34.99 -25.53
C LEU A 67 -61.83 34.50 -24.90
N LEU A 68 -61.97 34.53 -23.57
CA LEU A 68 -63.18 34.04 -22.87
C LEU A 68 -64.15 35.14 -22.41
N VAL A 69 -63.81 36.43 -22.55
CA VAL A 69 -64.62 37.53 -21.98
C VAL A 69 -65.74 38.00 -22.93
N GLN A 70 -65.70 37.69 -24.23
CA GLN A 70 -66.67 38.25 -25.19
C GLN A 70 -67.89 37.38 -25.52
N THR A 71 -67.98 36.14 -25.06
CA THR A 71 -69.05 35.20 -25.48
C THR A 71 -70.16 34.95 -24.44
N LEU A 72 -70.13 35.58 -23.26
CA LEU A 72 -71.10 35.33 -22.18
C LEU A 72 -71.90 36.58 -21.74
N GLY A 73 -72.08 37.55 -22.63
CA GLY A 73 -72.94 38.72 -22.41
C GLY A 73 -74.41 38.40 -22.66
N GLY A 74 -75.09 37.73 -21.73
CA GLY A 74 -76.54 37.51 -21.85
C GLY A 74 -77.22 36.63 -20.80
N LEU A 75 -76.47 35.97 -19.91
CA LEU A 75 -77.03 35.10 -18.88
C LEU A 75 -77.01 35.81 -17.52
N SER A 76 -78.16 35.81 -16.83
CA SER A 76 -78.37 36.47 -15.53
C SER A 76 -77.27 36.14 -14.53
N GLY A 77 -76.75 37.16 -13.82
CA GLY A 77 -75.53 37.09 -12.98
C GLY A 77 -75.52 36.05 -11.85
N HIS A 78 -76.65 35.38 -11.57
CA HIS A 78 -76.71 34.29 -10.58
C HIS A 78 -76.28 32.94 -11.15
N TRP A 79 -76.48 32.70 -12.45
CA TRP A 79 -76.10 31.44 -13.10
C TRP A 79 -74.60 31.37 -13.44
N THR A 80 -73.99 32.51 -13.78
CA THR A 80 -72.54 32.59 -14.03
C THR A 80 -71.73 32.40 -12.75
N LEU A 81 -72.20 32.92 -11.61
CA LEU A 81 -71.61 32.66 -10.29
C LEU A 81 -71.72 31.18 -9.89
N GLY A 82 -72.85 30.52 -10.19
CA GLY A 82 -73.02 29.08 -9.97
C GLY A 82 -72.07 28.22 -10.80
N LEU A 83 -71.89 28.56 -12.08
CA LEU A 83 -70.96 27.85 -12.96
C LEU A 83 -69.48 28.06 -12.58
N LEU A 84 -69.09 29.29 -12.21
CA LEU A 84 -67.73 29.59 -11.73
C LEU A 84 -67.41 28.89 -10.40
N ALA A 85 -68.37 28.84 -9.46
CA ALA A 85 -68.19 28.10 -8.23
C ALA A 85 -68.07 26.57 -8.48
N GLY A 86 -68.82 26.04 -9.45
CA GLY A 86 -68.76 24.63 -9.84
C GLY A 86 -67.43 24.23 -10.49
N THR A 87 -66.85 25.06 -11.36
CA THR A 87 -65.56 24.75 -12.00
C THR A 87 -64.38 24.88 -11.03
N VAL A 88 -64.43 25.82 -10.08
CA VAL A 88 -63.43 25.91 -9.01
C VAL A 88 -63.51 24.70 -8.07
N ALA A 89 -64.71 24.21 -7.74
CA ALA A 89 -64.87 23.00 -6.94
C ALA A 89 -64.36 21.74 -7.68
N ALA A 90 -64.60 21.63 -9.00
CA ALA A 90 -64.14 20.49 -9.79
C ALA A 90 -62.63 20.51 -10.09
N GLY A 91 -62.03 21.69 -10.29
CA GLY A 91 -60.60 21.83 -10.59
C GLY A 91 -59.66 21.52 -9.42
N ASN A 92 -60.11 21.69 -8.17
CA ASN A 92 -59.29 21.36 -6.99
C ASN A 92 -59.15 19.84 -6.77
N LEU A 93 -60.12 19.04 -7.23
CA LEU A 93 -60.04 17.57 -7.12
C LEU A 93 -59.01 16.97 -8.08
N THR A 94 -58.76 17.60 -9.23
CA THR A 94 -57.76 17.10 -10.19
C THR A 94 -56.32 17.37 -9.75
N LEU A 95 -56.06 18.43 -8.99
CA LEU A 95 -54.72 18.73 -8.47
C LEU A 95 -54.29 17.76 -7.37
N LEU A 96 -55.21 17.36 -6.47
CA LEU A 96 -54.92 16.34 -5.46
C LEU A 96 -54.74 14.94 -6.08
N ALA A 97 -55.51 14.61 -7.12
CA ALA A 97 -55.32 13.37 -7.86
C ALA A 97 -53.99 13.34 -8.61
N PHE A 98 -53.55 14.48 -9.17
CA PHE A 98 -52.25 14.59 -9.84
C PHE A 98 -51.09 14.50 -8.86
N ASP A 99 -51.19 15.08 -7.67
CA ASP A 99 -50.17 14.94 -6.62
C ASP A 99 -50.02 13.49 -6.15
N GLN A 100 -51.12 12.75 -6.02
CA GLN A 100 -51.10 11.30 -5.75
C GLN A 100 -50.60 10.46 -6.93
N LEU A 101 -50.77 10.92 -8.17
CA LEU A 101 -50.29 10.21 -9.36
C LEU A 101 -48.82 10.50 -9.67
N VAL A 102 -48.31 11.66 -9.25
CA VAL A 102 -46.93 12.13 -9.48
C VAL A 102 -46.04 11.95 -8.24
N GLY A 103 -46.64 11.74 -7.07
CA GLY A 103 -45.93 11.32 -5.87
C GLY A 103 -45.16 10.04 -6.16
N VAL A 104 -43.83 10.16 -6.21
CA VAL A 104 -42.93 9.01 -6.30
C VAL A 104 -43.33 8.06 -5.17
N PRO A 105 -43.70 6.80 -5.44
CA PRO A 105 -44.06 5.87 -4.38
C PRO A 105 -42.91 5.83 -3.36
N PRO A 106 -43.21 5.83 -2.06
CA PRO A 106 -42.17 5.78 -1.04
C PRO A 106 -41.27 4.58 -1.31
N ALA A 107 -39.96 4.75 -1.11
CA ALA A 107 -39.00 3.68 -1.31
C ALA A 107 -39.44 2.44 -0.50
N PRO A 108 -39.35 1.24 -1.08
CA PRO A 108 -39.78 0.02 -0.40
C PRO A 108 -39.00 -0.18 0.89
N ASP A 109 -39.65 -0.72 1.92
CA ASP A 109 -38.96 -1.12 3.14
C ASP A 109 -38.10 -2.35 2.85
N CYS A 110 -36.79 -2.12 2.76
CA CYS A 110 -35.82 -3.16 2.41
C CYS A 110 -35.64 -4.23 3.49
N THR A 111 -36.34 -4.13 4.64
CA THR A 111 -36.25 -5.11 5.73
C THR A 111 -37.27 -6.24 5.64
N ASP A 112 -38.40 -6.06 4.94
CA ASP A 112 -39.52 -7.03 4.91
C ASP A 112 -40.05 -7.30 3.48
N LEU A 113 -39.37 -8.18 2.71
CA LEU A 113 -39.76 -8.51 1.32
C LEU A 113 -40.43 -9.91 1.19
N THR A 114 -41.62 -10.01 0.56
CA THR A 114 -42.36 -11.28 0.26
C THR A 114 -42.97 -11.27 -1.17
N SER A 115 -43.25 -12.39 -1.87
CA SER A 115 -42.32 -13.32 -2.55
C SER A 115 -42.33 -13.22 -4.10
N LEU A 116 -42.85 -12.16 -4.74
CA LEU A 116 -42.71 -11.98 -6.22
C LEU A 116 -42.67 -10.52 -6.69
N ASP A 117 -43.39 -9.60 -6.03
CA ASP A 117 -43.09 -8.15 -6.10
C ASP A 117 -41.66 -7.86 -5.53
N VAL A 118 -41.13 -8.81 -4.75
CA VAL A 118 -39.75 -8.85 -4.21
C VAL A 118 -38.67 -8.60 -5.24
N ALA A 119 -38.73 -9.18 -6.44
CA ALA A 119 -37.54 -9.16 -7.30
C ALA A 119 -37.18 -7.73 -7.72
N ARG A 120 -38.19 -6.91 -8.03
CA ARG A 120 -37.98 -5.50 -8.39
C ARG A 120 -37.66 -4.65 -7.16
N ASP A 121 -38.41 -4.83 -6.06
CA ASP A 121 -38.16 -4.09 -4.81
C ASP A 121 -36.78 -4.40 -4.23
N GLN A 122 -36.36 -5.67 -4.26
CA GLN A 122 -35.03 -6.13 -3.86
C GLN A 122 -33.94 -5.54 -4.75
N LEU A 123 -34.18 -5.47 -6.06
CA LEU A 123 -33.25 -4.85 -7.00
C LEU A 123 -33.09 -3.35 -6.72
N THR A 124 -34.18 -2.65 -6.40
CA THR A 124 -34.15 -1.23 -5.98
C THR A 124 -33.40 -1.07 -4.65
N CYS A 125 -33.62 -1.95 -3.69
CA CYS A 125 -32.90 -1.96 -2.42
C CYS A 125 -31.40 -2.19 -2.61
N TRP A 126 -30.99 -3.13 -3.46
CA TRP A 126 -29.59 -3.33 -3.81
C TRP A 126 -28.99 -2.12 -4.51
N GLN A 127 -29.70 -1.51 -5.46
CA GLN A 127 -29.23 -0.30 -6.12
C GLN A 127 -28.99 0.83 -5.10
N GLY A 128 -29.90 1.03 -4.16
CA GLY A 128 -29.74 2.02 -3.09
C GLY A 128 -28.53 1.73 -2.19
N ALA A 129 -28.36 0.48 -1.76
CA ALA A 129 -27.22 0.07 -0.95
C ALA A 129 -25.88 0.19 -1.69
N ILE A 130 -25.84 -0.21 -2.97
CA ILE A 130 -24.65 -0.08 -3.83
C ILE A 130 -24.30 1.39 -4.06
N ALA A 131 -25.30 2.26 -4.27
CA ALA A 131 -25.11 3.70 -4.40
C ALA A 131 -24.58 4.33 -3.10
N ALA A 132 -24.94 3.77 -1.94
CA ALA A 132 -24.37 4.14 -0.65
C ALA A 132 -22.96 3.56 -0.39
N GLY A 133 -22.40 2.78 -1.33
CA GLY A 133 -21.07 2.18 -1.20
C GLY A 133 -21.03 0.84 -0.47
N ASP A 134 -22.18 0.17 -0.27
CA ASP A 134 -22.21 -1.16 0.36
C ASP A 134 -21.65 -2.24 -0.59
N MET A 135 -20.42 -2.65 -0.30
CA MET A 135 -19.69 -3.67 -1.06
C MET A 135 -20.31 -5.06 -0.96
N GLN A 136 -20.90 -5.40 0.20
CA GLN A 136 -21.54 -6.70 0.39
C GLN A 136 -22.85 -6.76 -0.39
N ALA A 137 -23.64 -5.68 -0.38
CA ALA A 137 -24.85 -5.58 -1.19
C ALA A 137 -24.54 -5.74 -2.68
N ARG A 138 -23.45 -5.13 -3.18
CA ARG A 138 -23.00 -5.31 -4.58
C ARG A 138 -22.71 -6.77 -4.91
N GLN A 139 -21.92 -7.46 -4.08
CA GLN A 139 -21.57 -8.86 -4.32
C GLN A 139 -22.79 -9.76 -4.35
N MET A 140 -23.74 -9.56 -3.42
CA MET A 140 -25.00 -10.30 -3.39
C MET A 140 -25.85 -10.04 -4.62
N ALA A 141 -26.02 -8.76 -5.00
CA ALA A 141 -26.81 -8.36 -6.15
C ALA A 141 -26.23 -8.93 -7.45
N VAL A 142 -24.92 -8.78 -7.66
CA VAL A 142 -24.23 -9.34 -8.83
C VAL A 142 -24.35 -10.86 -8.87
N ALA A 143 -24.17 -11.55 -7.73
CA ALA A 143 -24.26 -13.00 -7.65
C ALA A 143 -25.68 -13.52 -7.94
N GLU A 144 -26.73 -12.79 -7.56
CA GLU A 144 -28.11 -13.16 -7.85
C GLU A 144 -28.47 -12.87 -9.32
N VAL A 145 -28.25 -11.64 -9.77
CA VAL A 145 -28.63 -11.20 -11.12
C VAL A 145 -27.89 -12.01 -12.19
N SER A 146 -26.63 -12.36 -11.96
CA SER A 146 -25.85 -13.21 -12.88
C SER A 146 -26.31 -14.68 -12.96
N ARG A 147 -27.30 -15.09 -12.16
CA ARG A 147 -27.88 -16.44 -12.24
C ARG A 147 -29.24 -16.44 -12.93
N TRP A 148 -29.79 -15.27 -13.26
CA TRP A 148 -31.10 -15.19 -13.88
C TRP A 148 -31.08 -15.84 -15.27
N PRO A 149 -32.01 -16.78 -15.56
CA PRO A 149 -32.13 -17.32 -16.90
C PRO A 149 -32.67 -16.25 -17.87
N VAL A 150 -32.42 -16.45 -19.16
CA VAL A 150 -32.94 -15.55 -20.23
C VAL A 150 -34.48 -15.42 -20.21
N SER A 151 -35.18 -16.40 -19.63
CA SER A 151 -36.64 -16.37 -19.44
C SER A 151 -37.09 -15.57 -18.22
N HIS A 152 -36.17 -15.05 -17.40
CA HIS A 152 -36.52 -14.24 -16.22
C HIS A 152 -37.14 -12.92 -16.66
N PRO A 153 -38.27 -12.48 -16.06
CA PRO A 153 -38.96 -11.25 -16.49
C PRO A 153 -38.10 -9.99 -16.44
N LEU A 154 -37.14 -9.95 -15.50
CA LEU A 154 -36.21 -8.83 -15.33
C LEU A 154 -34.82 -9.11 -15.94
N PHE A 155 -34.67 -10.13 -16.80
CA PHE A 155 -33.35 -10.49 -17.35
C PHE A 155 -32.67 -9.32 -18.06
N SER A 156 -33.38 -8.61 -18.95
CA SER A 156 -32.81 -7.45 -19.66
C SER A 156 -32.38 -6.33 -18.70
N GLU A 157 -33.25 -5.98 -17.75
CA GLU A 157 -32.96 -4.95 -16.73
C GLU A 157 -31.77 -5.35 -15.85
N GLY A 158 -31.68 -6.64 -15.50
CA GLY A 158 -30.54 -7.20 -14.77
C GLY A 158 -29.22 -7.12 -15.55
N GLN A 159 -29.24 -7.39 -16.85
CA GLN A 159 -28.04 -7.26 -17.70
C GLN A 159 -27.56 -5.81 -17.80
N ASP A 160 -28.48 -4.85 -17.95
CA ASP A 160 -28.16 -3.42 -17.98
C ASP A 160 -27.54 -2.97 -16.64
N LEU A 161 -28.06 -3.47 -15.52
CA LEU A 161 -27.51 -3.20 -14.19
C LEU A 161 -26.14 -3.85 -13.98
N LEU A 162 -25.93 -5.09 -14.44
CA LEU A 162 -24.62 -5.73 -14.38
C LEU A 162 -23.57 -4.94 -15.16
N GLU A 163 -23.91 -4.40 -16.32
CA GLU A 163 -23.03 -3.49 -17.09
C GLU A 163 -22.75 -2.18 -16.32
N GLN A 164 -23.78 -1.57 -15.73
CA GLN A 164 -23.61 -0.34 -14.96
C GLN A 164 -22.72 -0.56 -13.72
N TRP A 165 -22.97 -1.62 -12.96
CA TRP A 165 -22.20 -1.97 -11.77
C TRP A 165 -20.77 -2.37 -12.11
N SER A 166 -20.53 -3.04 -13.24
CA SER A 166 -19.17 -3.33 -13.68
C SER A 166 -18.40 -2.06 -14.04
N ARG A 167 -18.96 -1.14 -14.82
CA ARG A 167 -18.29 0.13 -15.15
C ARG A 167 -17.92 0.93 -13.91
N THR A 168 -18.88 1.11 -13.00
CA THR A 168 -18.65 1.86 -11.75
C THR A 168 -17.62 1.17 -10.86
N ALA A 169 -17.60 -0.17 -10.80
CA ALA A 169 -16.54 -0.90 -10.09
C ALA A 169 -15.16 -0.72 -10.72
N LEU A 170 -15.07 -0.72 -12.06
CA LEU A 170 -13.80 -0.51 -12.77
C LEU A 170 -13.28 0.93 -12.65
N GLU A 171 -14.15 1.92 -12.62
CA GLU A 171 -13.81 3.32 -12.35
C GLU A 171 -13.30 3.49 -10.92
N ALA A 172 -14.01 2.93 -9.94
CA ALA A 172 -13.59 2.95 -8.54
C ALA A 172 -12.26 2.20 -8.35
N ALA A 173 -12.04 1.10 -9.06
CA ALA A 173 -10.79 0.36 -9.01
C ALA A 173 -9.60 1.20 -9.50
N GLN A 174 -9.78 1.96 -10.59
CA GLN A 174 -8.76 2.87 -11.09
C GLN A 174 -8.47 4.00 -10.11
N GLN A 175 -9.50 4.55 -9.45
CA GLN A 175 -9.33 5.56 -8.41
C GLN A 175 -8.56 5.00 -7.21
N ALA A 176 -8.92 3.82 -6.72
CA ALA A 176 -8.22 3.14 -5.63
C ALA A 176 -6.75 2.88 -6.01
N ALA A 177 -6.47 2.41 -7.22
CA ALA A 177 -5.10 2.21 -7.70
C ALA A 177 -4.29 3.51 -7.78
N THR A 178 -4.93 4.61 -8.17
CA THR A 178 -4.30 5.94 -8.21
C THR A 178 -3.97 6.45 -6.80
N ALA A 179 -4.77 6.06 -5.81
CA ALA A 179 -4.53 6.33 -4.39
C ALA A 179 -3.59 5.31 -3.73
N GLU A 180 -2.93 4.44 -4.52
CA GLU A 180 -2.04 3.37 -4.06
C GLU A 180 -2.73 2.31 -3.16
N ASP A 181 -4.07 2.26 -3.16
CA ASP A 181 -4.86 1.22 -2.49
C ASP A 181 -5.09 0.04 -3.44
N TRP A 182 -4.01 -0.71 -3.67
CA TRP A 182 -3.98 -1.86 -4.59
C TRP A 182 -4.93 -2.98 -4.17
N ALA A 183 -5.10 -3.20 -2.87
CA ALA A 183 -5.96 -4.24 -2.34
C ALA A 183 -7.43 -3.96 -2.68
N THR A 184 -7.89 -2.74 -2.40
CA THR A 184 -9.25 -2.30 -2.75
C THR A 184 -9.44 -2.29 -4.27
N ALA A 185 -8.45 -1.82 -5.04
CA ALA A 185 -8.51 -1.82 -6.50
C ALA A 185 -8.74 -3.23 -7.07
N ILE A 186 -7.97 -4.22 -6.64
CA ILE A 186 -8.12 -5.61 -7.12
C ILE A 186 -9.46 -6.20 -6.66
N ALA A 187 -9.85 -5.98 -5.40
CA ALA A 187 -11.12 -6.48 -4.86
C ALA A 187 -12.33 -5.92 -5.63
N LEU A 188 -12.27 -4.67 -6.10
CA LEU A 188 -13.31 -4.06 -6.94
C LEU A 188 -13.39 -4.71 -8.32
N VAL A 189 -12.24 -4.97 -8.95
CA VAL A 189 -12.20 -5.64 -10.27
C VAL A 189 -12.72 -7.08 -10.19
N GLU A 190 -12.44 -7.79 -9.09
CA GLU A 190 -12.91 -9.17 -8.88
C GLU A 190 -14.44 -9.30 -8.73
N GLN A 191 -15.14 -8.21 -8.46
CA GLN A 191 -16.60 -8.20 -8.35
C GLN A 191 -17.31 -8.16 -9.71
N VAL A 192 -16.57 -7.90 -10.80
CA VAL A 192 -17.17 -7.90 -12.14
C VAL A 192 -17.51 -9.33 -12.55
N SER A 193 -18.81 -9.60 -12.73
CA SER A 193 -19.32 -10.89 -13.17
C SER A 193 -18.83 -11.25 -14.57
N TRP A 194 -18.60 -12.55 -14.80
CA TRP A 194 -18.26 -13.10 -16.12
C TRP A 194 -19.37 -12.93 -17.17
N GLN A 195 -20.60 -12.62 -16.74
CA GLN A 195 -21.72 -12.32 -17.63
C GLN A 195 -21.82 -10.84 -18.03
N SER A 196 -21.07 -9.95 -17.38
CA SER A 196 -21.02 -8.55 -17.78
C SER A 196 -20.27 -8.40 -19.11
N PRO A 197 -20.73 -7.51 -20.02
CA PRO A 197 -19.96 -7.16 -21.22
C PRO A 197 -18.57 -6.60 -20.90
N ASP A 198 -18.36 -6.04 -19.70
CA ASP A 198 -17.08 -5.46 -19.28
C ASP A 198 -16.11 -6.47 -18.67
N PHE A 199 -16.47 -7.76 -18.57
CA PHE A 199 -15.61 -8.76 -17.94
C PHE A 199 -14.21 -8.84 -18.56
N ALA A 200 -14.10 -8.71 -19.89
CA ALA A 200 -12.81 -8.69 -20.57
C ALA A 200 -11.96 -7.48 -20.17
N ALA A 201 -12.59 -6.30 -20.03
CA ALA A 201 -11.93 -5.09 -19.54
C ALA A 201 -11.50 -5.24 -18.08
N ALA A 202 -12.32 -5.86 -17.24
CA ALA A 202 -11.99 -6.18 -15.87
C ALA A 202 -10.76 -7.08 -15.76
N GLN A 203 -10.69 -8.17 -16.52
CA GLN A 203 -9.52 -9.05 -16.50
C GLN A 203 -8.25 -8.35 -17.00
N ALA A 204 -8.36 -7.49 -18.01
CA ALA A 204 -7.24 -6.68 -18.48
C ALA A 204 -6.74 -5.72 -17.40
N LEU A 205 -7.66 -5.01 -16.72
CA LEU A 205 -7.32 -4.13 -15.61
C LEU A 205 -6.69 -4.89 -14.44
N LYS A 206 -7.22 -6.06 -14.07
CA LYS A 206 -6.64 -6.92 -13.03
C LYS A 206 -5.19 -7.27 -13.34
N ALA A 207 -4.92 -7.74 -14.57
CA ALA A 207 -3.57 -8.09 -14.99
C ALA A 207 -2.62 -6.88 -14.97
N GLN A 208 -3.12 -5.71 -15.39
CA GLN A 208 -2.39 -4.45 -15.34
C GLN A 208 -2.05 -4.04 -13.90
N LEU A 209 -3.02 -4.11 -12.97
CA LEU A 209 -2.81 -3.79 -11.55
C LEU A 209 -1.78 -4.72 -10.91
N HIS A 210 -1.87 -6.03 -11.16
CA HIS A 210 -0.85 -6.99 -10.70
C HIS A 210 0.55 -6.64 -11.22
N THR A 211 0.65 -6.27 -12.50
CA THR A 211 1.94 -5.92 -13.11
C THR A 211 2.52 -4.66 -12.48
N GLN A 212 1.71 -3.62 -12.26
CA GLN A 212 2.16 -2.38 -11.63
C GLN A 212 2.61 -2.60 -10.18
N HIS A 213 1.82 -3.36 -9.42
CA HIS A 213 2.16 -3.73 -8.04
C HIS A 213 3.49 -4.50 -7.96
N GLN A 214 3.69 -5.47 -8.85
CA GLN A 214 4.94 -6.22 -8.93
C GLN A 214 6.13 -5.31 -9.29
N GLN A 215 5.96 -4.37 -10.22
CA GLN A 215 7.00 -3.41 -10.58
C GLN A 215 7.37 -2.50 -9.42
N LEU A 216 6.39 -2.03 -8.65
CA LEU A 216 6.62 -1.23 -7.45
C LEU A 216 7.40 -2.02 -6.39
N ALA A 217 7.00 -3.26 -6.11
CA ALA A 217 7.71 -4.12 -5.17
C ALA A 217 9.17 -4.36 -5.61
N GLN A 218 9.40 -4.63 -6.90
CA GLN A 218 10.77 -4.79 -7.44
C GLN A 218 11.59 -3.50 -7.36
N ALA A 219 10.98 -2.34 -7.58
CA ALA A 219 11.65 -1.06 -7.45
C ALA A 219 12.09 -0.79 -6.00
N LEU A 220 11.23 -1.10 -5.02
CA LEU A 220 11.53 -0.98 -3.59
C LEU A 220 12.64 -1.95 -3.16
N ASP A 221 12.59 -3.20 -3.61
CA ASP A 221 13.68 -4.15 -3.36
C ASP A 221 15.00 -3.65 -3.97
N THR A 222 14.99 -3.22 -5.24
CA THR A 222 16.19 -2.67 -5.90
C THR A 222 16.76 -1.46 -5.14
N GLN A 223 15.91 -0.56 -4.68
CA GLN A 223 16.31 0.58 -3.85
C GLN A 223 16.95 0.11 -2.54
N ALA A 224 16.36 -0.88 -1.87
CA ALA A 224 16.88 -1.42 -0.64
C ALA A 224 18.23 -2.12 -0.85
N GLN A 225 18.39 -2.91 -1.92
CA GLN A 225 19.68 -3.53 -2.29
C GLN A 225 20.77 -2.48 -2.51
N ALA A 226 20.46 -1.39 -3.21
CA ALA A 226 21.39 -0.29 -3.42
C ALA A 226 21.78 0.41 -2.10
N ALA A 227 20.82 0.60 -1.19
CA ALA A 227 21.07 1.16 0.14
C ALA A 227 21.92 0.21 1.01
N LEU A 228 21.68 -1.10 0.95
CA LEU A 228 22.49 -2.10 1.64
C LEU A 228 23.96 -2.08 1.18
N ALA A 229 24.19 -1.95 -0.13
CA ALA A 229 25.55 -1.89 -0.69
C ALA A 229 26.37 -0.68 -0.16
N THR A 230 25.71 0.40 0.24
CA THR A 230 26.36 1.60 0.81
C THR A 230 26.22 1.70 2.34
N ALA A 231 25.62 0.69 2.98
CA ALA A 231 25.27 0.68 4.40
C ALA A 231 24.35 1.83 4.84
N ASP A 232 23.50 2.33 3.93
CA ASP A 232 22.42 3.25 4.23
C ASP A 232 21.22 2.49 4.83
N TRP A 233 21.32 2.19 6.12
CA TRP A 233 20.30 1.43 6.84
C TRP A 233 18.94 2.14 6.87
N ALA A 234 18.93 3.47 6.92
CA ALA A 234 17.69 4.23 7.01
C ALA A 234 16.83 4.03 5.76
N THR A 235 17.45 4.17 4.58
CA THR A 235 16.78 3.93 3.30
C THR A 235 16.35 2.46 3.16
N ALA A 236 17.20 1.50 3.55
CA ALA A 236 16.83 0.07 3.47
C ALA A 236 15.61 -0.29 4.33
N TYR A 237 15.53 0.19 5.58
CA TYR A 237 14.35 -0.02 6.43
C TYR A 237 13.11 0.73 5.93
N GLN A 238 13.29 1.91 5.35
CA GLN A 238 12.17 2.64 4.74
C GLN A 238 11.58 1.86 3.56
N SER A 239 12.41 1.30 2.68
CA SER A 239 11.95 0.44 1.58
C SER A 239 11.28 -0.84 2.08
N LEU A 240 11.79 -1.45 3.15
CA LEU A 240 11.14 -2.59 3.81
C LEU A 240 9.75 -2.24 4.33
N ALA A 241 9.60 -1.12 5.05
CA ALA A 241 8.30 -0.70 5.57
C ALA A 241 7.28 -0.42 4.44
N GLN A 242 7.72 0.11 3.30
CA GLN A 242 6.87 0.29 2.12
C GLN A 242 6.48 -1.05 1.49
N LEU A 243 7.40 -2.02 1.42
CA LEU A 243 7.09 -3.38 0.97
C LEU A 243 6.08 -4.09 1.89
N GLU A 244 6.21 -3.91 3.20
CA GLU A 244 5.25 -4.46 4.19
C GLU A 244 3.85 -3.84 4.04
N GLN A 245 3.74 -2.58 3.63
CA GLN A 245 2.44 -1.97 3.32
C GLN A 245 1.81 -2.59 2.07
N LEU A 246 2.62 -3.10 1.15
CA LEU A 246 2.19 -3.81 -0.06
C LEU A 246 1.86 -5.31 0.18
N ASP A 247 2.07 -5.83 1.40
CA ASP A 247 2.03 -7.25 1.78
C ASP A 247 0.66 -7.93 1.61
N GLN A 248 -0.41 -7.17 1.36
CA GLN A 248 -1.74 -7.75 1.10
C GLN A 248 -1.79 -8.65 -0.15
N MET A 249 -0.70 -8.71 -0.94
CA MET A 249 -0.57 -9.58 -2.10
C MET A 249 0.63 -10.53 -1.96
N ALA A 250 0.42 -11.79 -2.36
CA ALA A 250 1.33 -12.93 -2.09
C ALA A 250 2.80 -12.78 -2.53
N GLY A 251 3.16 -11.81 -3.38
CA GLY A 251 4.55 -11.57 -3.81
C GLY A 251 5.34 -10.57 -2.95
N ALA A 252 4.67 -9.59 -2.34
CA ALA A 252 5.35 -8.58 -1.50
C ALA A 252 5.77 -9.17 -0.14
N ALA A 253 5.02 -10.16 0.35
CA ALA A 253 5.32 -10.92 1.57
C ALA A 253 6.70 -11.58 1.54
N GLU A 254 6.99 -12.27 0.44
CA GLU A 254 8.24 -13.00 0.30
C GLU A 254 9.42 -12.02 0.18
N LEU A 255 9.27 -10.96 -0.61
CA LEU A 255 10.30 -9.93 -0.77
C LEU A 255 10.58 -9.18 0.54
N SER A 256 9.55 -8.81 1.31
CA SER A 256 9.73 -8.14 2.60
C SER A 256 10.46 -9.03 3.60
N GLN A 257 10.11 -10.31 3.70
CA GLN A 257 10.79 -11.27 4.57
C GLN A 257 12.25 -11.48 4.18
N GLN A 258 12.52 -11.65 2.87
CA GLN A 258 13.88 -11.79 2.35
C GLN A 258 14.72 -10.54 2.64
N LEU A 259 14.17 -9.34 2.40
CA LEU A 259 14.84 -8.08 2.65
C LEU A 259 15.12 -7.86 4.15
N ALA A 260 14.15 -8.14 5.03
CA ALA A 260 14.32 -8.04 6.47
C ALA A 260 15.45 -8.95 6.99
N HIS A 261 15.51 -10.19 6.47
CA HIS A 261 16.59 -11.11 6.77
C HIS A 261 17.94 -10.56 6.29
N GLN A 262 18.01 -10.08 5.05
CA GLN A 262 19.24 -9.56 4.47
C GLN A 262 19.76 -8.32 5.21
N ILE A 263 18.88 -7.38 5.60
CA ILE A 263 19.24 -6.23 6.43
C ILE A 263 19.90 -6.69 7.74
N THR A 264 19.34 -7.72 8.38
CA THR A 264 19.88 -8.26 9.63
C THR A 264 21.28 -8.83 9.45
N VAL A 265 21.48 -9.65 8.40
CA VAL A 265 22.78 -10.26 8.08
C VAL A 265 23.82 -9.19 7.72
N GLU A 266 23.46 -8.18 6.92
CA GLU A 266 24.36 -7.10 6.51
C GLU A 266 24.81 -6.22 7.69
N ARG A 267 23.91 -5.95 8.64
CA ARG A 267 24.24 -5.19 9.85
C ARG A 267 25.21 -5.95 10.74
N GLU A 268 24.98 -7.24 10.93
CA GLU A 268 25.87 -8.08 11.73
C GLU A 268 27.25 -8.20 11.07
N THR A 269 27.29 -8.42 9.77
CA THR A 269 28.53 -8.41 8.98
C THR A 269 29.28 -7.08 9.08
N THR A 270 28.57 -5.96 9.06
CA THR A 270 29.18 -4.63 9.27
C THR A 270 29.76 -4.49 10.68
N ARG A 271 29.07 -5.01 11.70
CA ARG A 271 29.55 -5.02 13.09
C ARG A 271 30.82 -5.84 13.23
N LEU A 272 30.82 -7.08 12.73
CA LEU A 272 31.98 -7.99 12.74
C LEU A 272 33.18 -7.38 12.01
N TRP A 273 32.94 -6.79 10.84
CA TRP A 273 34.01 -6.14 10.08
C TRP A 273 34.64 -4.96 10.83
N ASN A 274 33.81 -4.08 11.41
CA ASN A 274 34.31 -2.96 12.22
C ASN A 274 35.11 -3.45 13.44
N GLU A 275 34.68 -4.55 14.07
CA GLU A 275 35.40 -5.17 15.18
C GLU A 275 36.75 -5.73 14.74
N ALA A 276 36.79 -6.49 13.64
CA ALA A 276 38.01 -6.99 13.04
C ALA A 276 38.97 -5.85 12.68
N GLN A 277 38.47 -4.76 12.08
CA GLN A 277 39.28 -3.58 11.78
C GLN A 277 39.88 -2.96 13.05
N ARG A 278 39.13 -2.82 14.14
CA ARG A 278 39.68 -2.28 15.39
C ARG A 278 40.82 -3.15 15.94
N LEU A 279 40.65 -4.47 15.97
CA LEU A 279 41.67 -5.42 16.42
C LEU A 279 42.90 -5.46 15.50
N TRP A 280 42.70 -5.29 14.20
CA TRP A 280 43.81 -5.24 13.25
C TRP A 280 44.73 -4.03 13.52
N HIS A 281 44.13 -2.87 13.80
CA HIS A 281 44.85 -1.61 13.99
C HIS A 281 45.44 -1.42 15.40
N SER A 282 45.00 -2.18 16.41
CA SER A 282 45.62 -2.13 17.75
C SER A 282 47.05 -2.68 17.76
N GLY A 283 47.37 -3.60 16.84
CA GLY A 283 48.73 -3.90 16.41
C GLY A 283 49.45 -5.04 17.14
N SER A 284 48.86 -5.66 18.17
CA SER A 284 49.47 -6.87 18.74
C SER A 284 49.26 -8.09 17.83
N VAL A 285 50.21 -9.03 17.82
CA VAL A 285 50.15 -10.25 17.01
C VAL A 285 48.86 -11.03 17.30
N MET A 286 48.52 -11.18 18.59
CA MET A 286 47.32 -11.88 19.04
C MET A 286 46.02 -11.19 18.59
N GLU A 287 45.95 -9.86 18.63
CA GLU A 287 44.77 -9.13 18.15
C GLU A 287 44.63 -9.19 16.63
N ARG A 288 45.74 -9.22 15.88
CA ARG A 288 45.70 -9.42 14.42
C ARG A 288 45.20 -10.80 14.03
N ASP A 289 45.63 -11.85 14.73
CA ASP A 289 45.11 -13.21 14.54
C ASP A 289 43.60 -13.25 14.85
N ALA A 290 43.16 -12.59 15.93
CA ALA A 290 41.74 -12.47 16.26
C ALA A 290 40.95 -11.68 15.21
N ALA A 291 41.53 -10.62 14.64
CA ALA A 291 40.92 -9.84 13.57
C ALA A 291 40.65 -10.68 12.33
N ILE A 292 41.64 -11.48 11.89
CA ILE A 292 41.51 -12.41 10.77
C ILE A 292 40.43 -13.46 11.08
N ALA A 293 40.44 -14.02 12.29
CA ALA A 293 39.43 -15.00 12.71
C ALA A 293 38.00 -14.45 12.72
N ILE A 294 37.79 -13.19 13.13
CA ILE A 294 36.48 -12.52 13.05
C ILE A 294 36.10 -12.26 11.60
N ALA A 295 37.04 -11.81 10.76
CA ALA A 295 36.76 -11.52 9.37
C ALA A 295 36.35 -12.78 8.57
N HIS A 296 36.84 -13.96 8.94
CA HIS A 296 36.41 -15.25 8.38
C HIS A 296 35.01 -15.70 8.80
N GLN A 297 34.41 -15.09 9.82
CA GLN A 297 33.02 -15.36 10.22
C GLN A 297 32.00 -14.58 9.38
N ILE A 298 32.45 -13.63 8.57
CA ILE A 298 31.57 -12.85 7.70
C ILE A 298 30.98 -13.76 6.62
N ASP A 299 29.66 -13.68 6.47
CA ASP A 299 28.92 -14.48 5.49
C ASP A 299 29.30 -14.04 4.04
N PRO A 300 29.76 -14.97 3.18
CA PRO A 300 30.20 -14.66 1.83
C PRO A 300 29.07 -14.22 0.88
N THR A 301 27.80 -14.39 1.26
CA THR A 301 26.64 -13.95 0.48
C THR A 301 26.33 -12.46 0.62
N THR A 302 26.97 -11.77 1.57
CA THR A 302 26.74 -10.34 1.81
C THR A 302 27.40 -9.45 0.76
N HIS A 303 26.78 -8.30 0.49
CA HIS A 303 27.34 -7.22 -0.32
C HIS A 303 28.70 -6.77 0.21
N ARG A 304 28.84 -6.69 1.54
CA ARG A 304 30.09 -6.27 2.18
C ARG A 304 31.25 -7.25 1.97
N TRP A 305 30.98 -8.56 1.81
CA TRP A 305 32.04 -9.56 1.63
C TRP A 305 32.91 -9.26 0.41
N GLN A 306 32.32 -8.80 -0.70
CA GLN A 306 33.07 -8.48 -1.93
C GLN A 306 34.14 -7.40 -1.70
N ALA A 307 33.86 -6.42 -0.83
CA ALA A 307 34.82 -5.39 -0.45
C ALA A 307 35.84 -5.88 0.59
N VAL A 308 35.45 -6.79 1.47
CA VAL A 308 36.24 -7.29 2.60
C VAL A 308 37.23 -8.38 2.20
N GLN A 309 36.85 -9.30 1.31
CA GLN A 309 37.66 -10.45 0.90
C GLN A 309 39.12 -10.08 0.53
N PRO A 310 39.40 -9.08 -0.33
CA PRO A 310 40.79 -8.74 -0.68
C PRO A 310 41.57 -8.18 0.52
N MET A 311 40.90 -7.54 1.48
CA MET A 311 41.54 -7.03 2.69
C MET A 311 41.93 -8.16 3.63
N VAL A 312 41.04 -9.14 3.83
CA VAL A 312 41.33 -10.34 4.65
C VAL A 312 42.51 -11.11 4.07
N HIS A 313 42.58 -11.24 2.75
CA HIS A 313 43.71 -11.89 2.10
C HIS A 313 45.02 -11.15 2.38
N ARG A 314 45.05 -9.82 2.21
CA ARG A 314 46.22 -9.00 2.51
C ARG A 314 46.63 -9.08 3.99
N TRP A 315 45.66 -9.01 4.91
CA TRP A 315 45.91 -9.16 6.34
C TRP A 315 46.58 -10.50 6.66
N SER A 316 46.14 -11.57 6.01
CA SER A 316 46.74 -12.89 6.17
C SER A 316 48.19 -12.92 5.67
N GLU A 317 48.48 -12.31 4.52
CA GLU A 317 49.84 -12.23 3.95
C GLU A 317 50.79 -11.39 4.83
N GLU A 318 50.32 -10.24 5.32
CA GLU A 318 51.07 -9.36 6.21
C GLU A 318 51.44 -10.08 7.52
N GLN A 319 50.51 -10.86 8.08
CA GLN A 319 50.74 -11.62 9.30
C GLN A 319 51.78 -12.74 9.10
N ILE A 320 51.72 -13.48 7.99
CA ILE A 320 52.72 -14.51 7.65
C ILE A 320 54.12 -13.88 7.50
N THR A 321 54.21 -12.72 6.85
CA THR A 321 55.48 -12.01 6.64
C THR A 321 56.11 -11.55 7.95
N LEU A 322 55.29 -11.07 8.89
CA LEU A 322 55.76 -10.68 10.23
C LEU A 322 56.26 -11.88 11.03
N ALA A 323 55.53 -12.99 11.00
CA ALA A 323 55.94 -14.23 11.66
C ALA A 323 57.28 -14.76 11.10
N GLN A 324 57.49 -14.71 9.79
CA GLN A 324 58.76 -15.10 9.17
C GLN A 324 59.93 -14.19 9.57
N THR A 325 59.67 -12.89 9.74
CA THR A 325 60.69 -11.92 10.14
C THR A 325 61.12 -12.09 11.60
N GLU A 326 60.19 -12.47 12.49
CA GLU A 326 60.48 -12.74 13.90
C GLU A 326 61.22 -14.08 14.09
N VAL A 327 60.89 -15.09 13.27
CA VAL A 327 61.55 -16.41 13.30
C VAL A 327 62.93 -16.39 12.63
N ALA A 328 63.23 -15.42 11.76
CA ALA A 328 64.56 -15.24 11.20
C ALA A 328 65.56 -14.93 12.34
N PRO A 329 66.41 -15.90 12.73
CA PRO A 329 67.05 -15.85 14.03
C PRO A 329 67.99 -14.65 14.13
N THR A 330 67.93 -13.98 15.27
CA THR A 330 69.13 -13.35 15.86
C THR A 330 70.11 -14.49 16.15
N VAL A 331 70.76 -15.01 15.10
CA VAL A 331 71.97 -15.80 15.25
C VAL A 331 73.02 -14.80 15.70
N THR A 332 72.96 -14.42 16.98
CA THR A 332 74.17 -14.04 17.68
C THR A 332 75.12 -15.21 17.46
N PRO A 333 76.30 -15.01 16.83
CA PRO A 333 77.22 -16.09 16.60
C PRO A 333 77.66 -16.63 17.96
N VAL A 334 76.98 -17.68 18.43
CA VAL A 334 77.43 -18.46 19.57
C VAL A 334 78.72 -19.09 19.10
N SER A 335 79.85 -18.56 19.61
CA SER A 335 81.16 -19.12 19.39
C SER A 335 81.10 -20.61 19.76
N GLN A 336 81.20 -21.47 18.76
CA GLN A 336 81.15 -22.93 18.92
C GLN A 336 82.25 -23.36 19.89
N PRO A 337 81.92 -24.02 21.02
CA PRO A 337 82.91 -24.85 21.70
C PRO A 337 83.14 -26.07 20.80
N GLN A 338 84.39 -26.27 20.36
CA GLN A 338 84.82 -27.50 19.72
C GLN A 338 84.46 -28.68 20.62
N LEU A 339 83.50 -29.51 20.20
CA LEU A 339 83.18 -30.76 20.87
C LEU A 339 83.24 -31.91 19.88
N ALA A 340 84.04 -32.89 20.28
CA ALA A 340 84.58 -33.98 19.50
C ALA A 340 83.51 -34.90 18.91
N ALA A 341 83.83 -35.44 17.74
CA ALA A 341 83.08 -36.44 17.03
C ALA A 341 82.76 -37.65 17.91
N SER A 342 81.50 -38.06 17.91
CA SER A 342 81.07 -39.40 18.33
C SER A 342 80.30 -40.05 17.17
N PRO A 343 80.64 -41.30 16.77
CA PRO A 343 79.99 -41.97 15.65
C PRO A 343 78.71 -42.66 16.13
N TYR A 344 77.55 -42.23 15.62
CA TYR A 344 76.28 -42.92 15.80
C TYR A 344 75.83 -43.54 14.48
N GLN A 345 75.64 -44.86 14.46
CA GLN A 345 75.16 -45.64 13.31
C GLN A 345 73.62 -45.60 13.19
N PRO A 346 73.06 -45.75 11.99
CA PRO A 346 71.61 -45.79 11.79
C PRO A 346 71.06 -47.21 11.97
N GLN A 347 69.94 -47.34 12.68
CA GLN A 347 69.06 -48.51 12.56
C GLN A 347 67.74 -48.09 11.94
N PHE A 348 67.52 -48.55 10.71
CA PHE A 348 66.25 -48.60 10.00
C PHE A 348 65.39 -49.74 10.56
N SER A 349 64.10 -49.49 10.85
CA SER A 349 63.08 -50.55 10.82
C SER A 349 61.64 -50.00 10.75
N GLY A 350 60.86 -50.52 9.79
CA GLY A 350 59.39 -50.48 9.71
C GLY A 350 58.80 -49.18 9.13
N GLY A 351 58.09 -49.13 8.00
CA GLY A 351 57.27 -50.13 7.33
C GLY A 351 55.80 -50.02 7.77
N TYR A 352 55.00 -49.21 7.08
CA TYR A 352 53.53 -49.22 7.19
C TYR A 352 52.89 -49.33 5.80
N PRO A 353 51.88 -50.21 5.61
CA PRO A 353 51.22 -50.39 4.32
C PRO A 353 50.10 -49.37 4.11
N VAL A 354 49.96 -48.97 2.85
CA VAL A 354 48.83 -48.21 2.31
C VAL A 354 47.67 -49.18 2.07
N GLN A 355 46.46 -48.85 2.52
CA GLN A 355 45.23 -49.52 2.08
C GLN A 355 44.46 -48.59 1.15
N TYR A 356 43.97 -49.18 0.05
CA TYR A 356 43.22 -48.57 -1.04
C TYR A 356 41.74 -48.41 -0.70
#